data_AF-A0A943J326-F1
#
_entry.id   AF-A0A943J326-F1
#
_cell.length_a   1.000
_cell.length_b   1.000
_cell.length_c   1.000
_cell.angle_alpha   90.00
_cell.angle_beta   90.00
_cell.angle_gamma   90.00
#
_symmetry.space_group_name_H-M   'P 1'
#
loop_
_entity.id
_entity.type
_entity.pdbx_description
1 polymer ?
#
loop_
_entity_poly.entity_id
_entity_poly.type
_entity_poly.pdbx_seq_one_letter_code
_entity_poly.pdbx_strand_id
1 'polypeptide(L)'
;MAQIIAPSLREHRESKSNKLAKGSLSALVVVLFASFIILSMMGGGTIAFLSLIGIAICITCLFRREVHIDWWIFIPLAVYLIMNLISSWTTHENIMRGYGCLHLIFLTLYAASCSLKTNEANLLRCLCVLWAGIAAVVSVVAFTYQAFFVSPTRLEFVIGSPNGLGIFLVLSWFALQSCRMTEERGKIFTIVERFEPFILVALAMTLSMGSVAALVVGLIVLFVSQGRSTSWKQSAHFMVALVGKVVLCLAIGFLMYMAAERADAPILCVAILAYLVFMVILWKRFGEFLERSFKVALTISILGLLCIPFALFMRPSVLFTFSERLAMMANGLGYLFVDPITGVGAMQWKTLNLQDADPFFNTNHIHNVFIHVGVEFGLIAMISLIVIAVRVFIKRYREAQHGEDAAFLFHLLTDTGFYYVGIVSTFILTAGGSTTPTKKLSAIGTKLLFGTLCLLHFAILWIYLGSF
;
A
#
# COMPACT_ATOMS: atom_id res chain seq x y z
N MET A 1 -9.76 -57.56 4.81
CA MET A 1 -8.67 -56.60 4.51
C MET A 1 -9.01 -55.62 3.38
N ALA A 2 -9.46 -56.07 2.20
CA ALA A 2 -9.77 -55.17 1.07
C ALA A 2 -10.88 -54.12 1.34
N GLN A 3 -11.86 -54.42 2.20
CA GLN A 3 -12.94 -53.49 2.56
C GLN A 3 -12.55 -52.38 3.57
N ILE A 4 -11.39 -52.50 4.23
CA ILE A 4 -10.88 -51.49 5.18
C ILE A 4 -9.88 -50.53 4.49
N ILE A 5 -9.23 -51.00 3.42
CA ILE A 5 -8.22 -50.24 2.68
C ILE A 5 -8.87 -49.27 1.67
N ALA A 6 -10.04 -49.62 1.11
CA ALA A 6 -10.71 -48.79 0.11
C ALA A 6 -11.25 -47.45 0.68
N PRO A 7 -11.88 -47.38 1.87
CA PRO A 7 -12.29 -46.11 2.47
C PRO A 7 -11.09 -45.24 2.86
N SER A 8 -10.02 -45.83 3.42
CA SER A 8 -8.83 -45.07 3.83
C SER A 8 -8.05 -44.54 2.62
N LEU A 9 -7.99 -45.26 1.50
CA LEU A 9 -7.43 -44.76 0.25
C LEU A 9 -8.28 -43.67 -0.39
N ARG A 10 -9.61 -43.72 -0.22
CA ARG A 10 -10.53 -42.67 -0.70
C ARG A 10 -10.42 -41.41 0.14
N GLU A 11 -10.38 -41.52 1.46
CA GLU A 11 -10.09 -40.41 2.38
C GLU A 11 -8.67 -39.87 2.18
N HIS A 12 -7.69 -40.72 1.89
CA HIS A 12 -6.33 -40.26 1.60
C HIS A 12 -6.21 -39.61 0.21
N ARG A 13 -6.96 -40.06 -0.80
CA ARG A 13 -7.08 -39.39 -2.11
C ARG A 13 -7.89 -38.11 -2.04
N GLU A 14 -8.94 -38.05 -1.23
CA GLU A 14 -9.73 -36.83 -1.00
C GLU A 14 -8.94 -35.83 -0.14
N SER A 15 -8.15 -36.30 0.83
CA SER A 15 -7.19 -35.50 1.59
C SER A 15 -6.03 -35.02 0.71
N LYS A 16 -5.49 -35.87 -0.19
CA LYS A 16 -4.48 -35.45 -1.18
C LYS A 16 -5.07 -34.51 -2.23
N SER A 17 -6.28 -34.74 -2.71
CA SER A 17 -7.00 -33.89 -3.67
C SER A 17 -7.36 -32.54 -3.03
N ASN A 18 -7.84 -32.53 -1.79
CA ASN A 18 -8.08 -31.31 -1.01
C ASN A 18 -6.77 -30.62 -0.61
N LYS A 19 -5.65 -31.34 -0.42
CA LYS A 19 -4.31 -30.75 -0.22
C LYS A 19 -3.69 -30.23 -1.53
N LEU A 20 -3.92 -30.87 -2.67
CA LEU A 20 -3.49 -30.42 -4.00
C LEU A 20 -4.32 -29.20 -4.46
N ALA A 21 -5.61 -29.17 -4.12
CA ALA A 21 -6.52 -28.03 -4.35
C ALA A 21 -6.31 -26.88 -3.34
N LYS A 22 -5.65 -27.10 -2.20
CA LYS A 22 -5.48 -26.11 -1.12
C LYS A 22 -4.52 -24.96 -1.42
N GLY A 23 -3.89 -24.95 -2.60
CA GLY A 23 -3.00 -23.87 -3.04
C GLY A 23 -2.96 -23.69 -4.55
N SER A 24 -4.05 -24.00 -5.27
CA SER A 24 -4.07 -23.76 -6.71
C SER A 24 -4.01 -22.25 -6.98
N LEU A 25 -2.91 -21.80 -7.56
CA LEU A 25 -2.76 -20.47 -8.12
C LEU A 25 -3.89 -20.23 -9.12
N SER A 26 -4.95 -19.53 -8.71
CA SER A 26 -6.07 -19.28 -9.60
C SER A 26 -5.72 -18.20 -10.61
N ALA A 27 -6.36 -18.24 -11.79
CA ALA A 27 -6.16 -17.23 -12.83
C ALA A 27 -6.35 -15.81 -12.28
N LEU A 28 -7.31 -15.61 -11.37
CA LEU A 28 -7.54 -14.30 -10.75
C LEU A 28 -6.35 -13.84 -9.88
N VAL A 29 -5.74 -14.74 -9.10
CA VAL A 29 -4.55 -14.40 -8.31
C VAL A 29 -3.37 -14.04 -9.21
N VAL A 30 -3.16 -14.79 -10.30
CA VAL A 30 -2.10 -14.49 -11.29
C VAL A 30 -2.31 -13.13 -11.91
N VAL A 31 -3.53 -12.85 -12.40
CA VAL A 31 -3.86 -11.59 -13.05
C VAL A 31 -3.73 -10.43 -12.07
N LEU A 32 -4.28 -10.53 -10.86
CA LEU A 32 -4.14 -9.47 -9.86
C LEU A 32 -2.69 -9.23 -9.45
N PHE A 33 -1.87 -10.28 -9.32
CA PHE A 33 -0.46 -10.14 -8.99
C PHE A 33 0.35 -9.52 -10.14
N ALA A 34 0.11 -9.94 -11.38
CA ALA A 34 0.75 -9.34 -12.56
C ALA A 34 0.34 -7.87 -12.71
N SER A 35 -0.95 -7.56 -12.56
CA SER A 35 -1.46 -6.19 -12.54
C SER A 35 -0.80 -5.36 -11.45
N PHE A 36 -0.65 -5.91 -10.25
CA PHE A 36 0.00 -5.23 -9.13
C PHE A 36 1.45 -4.83 -9.44
N ILE A 37 2.23 -5.73 -10.03
CA ILE A 37 3.61 -5.43 -10.46
C ILE A 37 3.61 -4.24 -11.42
N ILE A 38 2.79 -4.29 -12.46
CA ILE A 38 2.70 -3.24 -13.47
C ILE A 38 2.27 -1.91 -12.84
N LEU A 39 1.21 -1.92 -12.02
CA LEU A 39 0.69 -0.72 -11.33
C LEU A 39 1.74 -0.09 -10.41
N SER A 40 2.59 -0.89 -9.76
CA SER A 40 3.68 -0.38 -8.93
C SER A 40 4.79 0.32 -9.73
N MET A 41 4.94 0.01 -11.02
CA MET A 41 5.94 0.63 -11.90
C MET A 41 5.42 1.86 -12.63
N MET A 42 4.12 2.13 -12.58
CA MET A 42 3.45 3.10 -13.44
C MET A 42 3.36 4.52 -12.86
N GLY A 43 3.81 4.76 -11.63
CA GLY A 43 3.65 6.06 -10.98
C GLY A 43 2.16 6.47 -10.87
N GLY A 44 1.79 7.59 -11.49
CA GLY A 44 0.40 8.05 -11.62
C GLY A 44 -0.43 7.30 -12.68
N GLY A 45 0.22 6.49 -13.52
CA GLY A 45 -0.39 5.68 -14.56
C GLY A 45 -0.82 6.43 -15.81
N THR A 46 -1.26 5.66 -16.80
CA THR A 46 -1.77 6.17 -18.08
C THR A 46 -3.10 5.51 -18.39
N ILE A 47 -3.99 6.26 -19.02
CA ILE A 47 -5.37 5.81 -19.29
C ILE A 47 -5.36 4.48 -20.06
N ALA A 48 -4.58 4.39 -21.14
CA ALA A 48 -4.50 3.18 -21.96
C ALA A 48 -4.14 1.92 -21.15
N PHE A 49 -3.03 1.96 -20.41
CA PHE A 49 -2.57 0.79 -19.65
C PHE A 49 -3.52 0.44 -18.51
N LEU A 50 -4.05 1.44 -17.78
CA LEU A 50 -5.00 1.19 -16.69
C LEU A 50 -6.31 0.58 -17.19
N SER A 51 -6.82 1.04 -18.34
CA SER A 51 -8.00 0.47 -18.97
C SER A 51 -7.77 -0.96 -19.45
N LEU A 52 -6.62 -1.25 -20.07
CA LEU A 52 -6.27 -2.62 -20.50
C LEU A 52 -6.17 -3.58 -19.31
N ILE A 53 -5.51 -3.16 -18.23
CA ILE A 53 -5.42 -3.93 -16.98
C ILE A 53 -6.82 -4.15 -16.40
N GLY A 54 -7.64 -3.10 -16.35
CA GLY A 54 -9.02 -3.16 -15.89
C GLY A 54 -9.88 -4.16 -16.66
N ILE A 55 -9.78 -4.15 -18.00
CA ILE A 55 -10.46 -5.11 -18.88
C ILE A 55 -9.99 -6.54 -18.58
N ALA A 56 -8.68 -6.78 -18.50
CA ALA A 56 -8.13 -8.11 -18.22
C ALA A 56 -8.61 -8.68 -16.87
N ILE A 57 -8.64 -7.84 -15.83
CA ILE A 57 -9.18 -8.20 -14.51
C ILE A 57 -10.68 -8.52 -14.63
N CYS A 58 -11.46 -7.67 -15.30
CA CYS A 58 -12.91 -7.88 -15.44
C CYS A 58 -13.23 -9.17 -16.20
N ILE A 59 -12.55 -9.44 -17.32
CA ILE A 59 -12.71 -10.68 -18.09
C ILE A 59 -12.44 -11.91 -17.22
N THR A 60 -11.36 -11.88 -16.44
CA THR A 60 -11.02 -12.97 -15.52
C THR A 60 -12.10 -13.15 -14.45
N CYS A 61 -12.67 -12.06 -13.97
CA CYS A 61 -13.72 -12.07 -12.97
C CYS A 61 -15.10 -12.49 -13.51
N LEU A 62 -15.38 -12.39 -14.81
CA LEU A 62 -16.63 -12.89 -15.42
C LEU A 62 -16.82 -14.40 -15.22
N PHE A 63 -15.73 -15.15 -15.00
CA PHE A 63 -15.75 -16.58 -14.72
C PHE A 63 -15.95 -16.91 -13.23
N ARG A 64 -16.00 -15.90 -12.34
CA ARG A 64 -16.28 -16.11 -10.92
C ARG A 64 -17.79 -16.31 -10.71
N ARG A 65 -18.13 -17.23 -9.81
CA ARG A 65 -19.53 -17.57 -9.50
C ARG A 65 -20.17 -16.61 -8.49
N GLU A 66 -19.37 -16.01 -7.63
CA GLU A 66 -19.82 -15.18 -6.52
C GLU A 66 -18.80 -14.10 -6.16
N VAL A 67 -19.31 -12.96 -5.69
CA VAL A 67 -18.56 -11.82 -5.15
C VAL A 67 -19.22 -11.38 -3.86
N HIS A 68 -18.42 -11.05 -2.85
CA HIS A 68 -18.90 -10.56 -1.57
C HIS A 68 -18.53 -9.09 -1.44
N ILE A 69 -19.46 -8.18 -1.71
CA ILE A 69 -19.18 -6.74 -1.72
C ILE A 69 -19.61 -6.10 -0.40
N ASP A 70 -18.73 -5.30 0.18
CA ASP A 70 -19.16 -4.29 1.14
C ASP A 70 -19.52 -3.01 0.41
N TRP A 71 -20.81 -2.72 0.39
CA TRP A 71 -21.40 -1.58 -0.30
C TRP A 71 -21.04 -0.23 0.33
N TRP A 72 -20.64 -0.22 1.61
CA TRP A 72 -20.12 0.98 2.29
C TRP A 72 -18.72 1.38 1.83
N ILE A 73 -18.06 0.53 1.02
CA ILE A 73 -16.83 0.91 0.31
C ILE A 73 -17.12 1.06 -1.18
N PHE A 74 -17.85 0.11 -1.78
CA PHE A 74 -18.10 0.11 -3.21
C PHE A 74 -18.87 1.35 -3.68
N ILE A 75 -19.98 1.70 -3.00
CA ILE A 75 -20.82 2.82 -3.42
C ILE A 75 -20.08 4.15 -3.24
N PRO A 76 -19.47 4.46 -2.08
CA PRO A 76 -18.70 5.69 -1.96
C PRO A 76 -17.53 5.77 -2.93
N LEU A 77 -16.86 4.66 -3.23
CA LEU A 77 -15.77 4.65 -4.22
C LEU A 77 -16.29 4.95 -5.63
N ALA A 78 -17.46 4.42 -6.00
CA ALA A 78 -18.13 4.75 -7.26
C ALA A 78 -18.59 6.22 -7.30
N VAL A 79 -19.15 6.74 -6.21
CA VAL A 79 -19.55 8.16 -6.10
C VAL A 79 -18.34 9.08 -6.24
N TYR A 80 -17.24 8.78 -5.56
CA TYR A 80 -15.97 9.49 -5.71
C TYR A 80 -15.53 9.57 -7.19
N LEU A 81 -15.57 8.44 -7.90
CA LEU A 81 -15.21 8.40 -9.33
C LEU A 81 -16.15 9.21 -10.20
N ILE A 82 -17.46 9.10 -9.98
CA ILE A 82 -18.46 9.86 -10.74
C ILE A 82 -18.26 11.36 -10.53
N MET A 83 -18.06 11.81 -9.30
CA MET A 83 -17.82 13.23 -9.01
C MET A 83 -16.53 13.75 -9.65
N ASN A 84 -15.49 12.92 -9.72
CA ASN A 84 -14.26 13.25 -10.44
C ASN A 84 -14.51 13.44 -11.95
N LEU A 85 -15.29 12.55 -12.57
CA LEU A 85 -15.66 12.66 -13.98
C LEU A 85 -16.55 13.88 -14.24
N ILE A 86 -17.50 14.17 -13.35
CA ILE A 86 -18.37 15.37 -13.43
C ILE A 86 -17.52 16.64 -13.34
N SER A 87 -16.63 16.73 -12.35
CA SER A 87 -15.71 17.86 -12.19
C SER A 87 -14.82 18.06 -13.43
N SER A 88 -14.25 16.98 -13.96
CA SER A 88 -13.45 17.07 -15.19
C SER A 88 -14.29 17.55 -16.39
N TRP A 89 -15.54 17.11 -16.50
CA TRP A 89 -16.44 17.54 -17.56
C TRP A 89 -16.86 19.01 -17.40
N THR A 90 -17.22 19.45 -16.20
CA THR A 90 -17.69 20.83 -15.95
C THR A 90 -16.59 21.85 -16.19
N THR A 91 -15.34 21.50 -15.90
CA THR A 91 -14.19 22.39 -16.07
C THR A 91 -13.57 22.33 -17.46
N HIS A 92 -13.46 21.14 -18.05
CA HIS A 92 -12.67 20.94 -19.27
C HIS A 92 -13.48 20.50 -20.48
N GLU A 93 -14.79 20.27 -20.33
CA GLU A 93 -15.65 19.62 -21.33
C GLU A 93 -15.10 18.26 -21.80
N ASN A 94 -14.28 17.63 -20.94
CA ASN A 94 -13.55 16.42 -21.27
C ASN A 94 -13.24 15.62 -20.00
N ILE A 95 -13.81 14.42 -19.89
CA ILE A 95 -13.60 13.50 -18.76
C ILE A 95 -12.17 12.93 -18.67
N MET A 96 -11.35 13.09 -19.72
CA MET A 96 -9.98 12.60 -19.78
C MET A 96 -8.97 13.53 -19.09
N ARG A 97 -9.36 14.76 -18.75
CA ARG A 97 -8.49 15.78 -18.14
C ARG A 97 -8.49 15.77 -16.60
N GLY A 98 -8.93 14.66 -15.99
CA GLY A 98 -8.94 14.45 -14.54
C GLY A 98 -8.52 13.03 -14.14
N TYR A 99 -8.59 12.74 -12.84
CA TYR A 99 -8.16 11.44 -12.30
C TYR A 99 -9.21 10.35 -12.42
N GLY A 100 -10.47 10.68 -12.70
CA GLY A 100 -11.58 9.71 -12.70
C GLY A 100 -11.32 8.51 -13.60
N CYS A 101 -10.84 8.75 -14.83
CA CYS A 101 -10.50 7.69 -15.77
C CYS A 101 -9.33 6.81 -15.29
N LEU A 102 -8.33 7.40 -14.64
CA LEU A 102 -7.20 6.65 -14.07
C LEU A 102 -7.64 5.82 -12.86
N HIS A 103 -8.42 6.42 -11.96
CA HIS A 103 -8.81 5.83 -10.68
C HIS A 103 -9.93 4.80 -10.79
N LEU A 104 -10.57 4.63 -11.97
CA LEU A 104 -11.53 3.54 -12.21
C LEU A 104 -10.95 2.15 -11.89
N ILE A 105 -9.63 2.00 -12.03
CA ILE A 105 -8.92 0.78 -11.65
C ILE A 105 -9.12 0.41 -10.18
N PHE A 106 -9.26 1.38 -9.26
CA PHE A 106 -9.45 1.11 -7.83
C PHE A 106 -10.78 0.40 -7.56
N LEU A 107 -11.86 0.83 -8.23
CA LEU A 107 -13.17 0.17 -8.11
C LEU A 107 -13.11 -1.27 -8.64
N THR A 108 -12.36 -1.48 -9.72
CA THR A 108 -12.17 -2.78 -10.35
C THR A 108 -11.34 -3.73 -9.47
N LEU A 109 -10.23 -3.23 -8.92
CA LEU A 109 -9.37 -3.99 -8.00
C LEU A 109 -10.13 -4.34 -6.73
N TYR A 110 -10.91 -3.42 -6.18
CA TYR A 110 -11.72 -3.68 -4.99
C TYR A 110 -12.79 -4.74 -5.26
N ALA A 111 -13.52 -4.66 -6.37
CA ALA A 111 -14.50 -5.69 -6.76
C ALA A 111 -13.84 -7.06 -6.97
N ALA A 112 -12.68 -7.07 -7.62
CA ALA A 112 -11.91 -8.29 -7.86
C ALA A 112 -11.35 -8.89 -6.57
N SER A 113 -10.85 -8.08 -5.64
CA SER A 113 -10.36 -8.56 -4.33
C SER A 113 -11.50 -9.15 -3.50
N CYS A 114 -12.71 -8.58 -3.60
CA CYS A 114 -13.95 -9.11 -3.02
C CYS A 114 -14.43 -10.44 -3.63
N SER A 115 -13.84 -10.86 -4.75
CA SER A 115 -14.12 -12.14 -5.41
C SER A 115 -13.18 -13.26 -4.97
N LEU A 116 -12.11 -12.95 -4.23
CA LEU A 116 -11.11 -13.92 -3.78
C LEU A 116 -11.63 -14.76 -2.62
N LYS A 117 -11.33 -16.05 -2.64
CA LYS A 117 -11.47 -16.93 -1.47
C LYS A 117 -10.41 -16.57 -0.44
N THR A 118 -10.61 -16.93 0.83
CA THR A 118 -9.67 -16.68 1.92
C THR A 118 -8.24 -17.13 1.61
N ASN A 119 -8.07 -18.34 1.06
CA ASN A 119 -6.74 -18.87 0.69
C ASN A 119 -6.12 -18.11 -0.49
N GLU A 120 -6.92 -17.69 -1.47
CA GLU A 120 -6.46 -16.87 -2.60
C GLU A 120 -6.03 -15.49 -2.13
N ALA A 121 -6.79 -14.84 -1.23
CA ALA A 121 -6.46 -13.54 -0.66
C ALA A 121 -5.19 -13.60 0.21
N ASN A 122 -5.02 -14.67 1.02
CA ASN A 122 -3.80 -14.87 1.80
C ASN A 122 -2.57 -15.09 0.91
N LEU A 123 -2.72 -15.88 -0.16
CA LEU A 123 -1.66 -16.08 -1.15
C LEU A 123 -1.31 -14.78 -1.86
N LEU A 124 -2.31 -14.03 -2.34
CA LEU A 124 -2.10 -12.75 -3.02
C LEU A 124 -1.37 -11.76 -2.12
N ARG A 125 -1.76 -11.64 -0.84
CA ARG A 125 -1.05 -10.81 0.13
C ARG A 125 0.41 -11.22 0.27
N CYS A 126 0.71 -12.52 0.37
CA CYS A 126 2.09 -13.01 0.42
C CYS A 126 2.87 -12.65 -0.87
N LEU A 127 2.23 -12.74 -2.03
CA LEU A 127 2.84 -12.35 -3.31
C LEU A 127 3.10 -10.84 -3.39
N CYS A 128 2.18 -10.00 -2.89
CA CYS A 128 2.41 -8.56 -2.81
C CYS A 128 3.65 -8.23 -1.96
N VAL A 129 3.80 -8.88 -0.80
CA VAL A 129 4.97 -8.71 0.06
C VAL A 129 6.23 -9.28 -0.60
N LEU A 130 6.13 -10.40 -1.32
CA LEU A 130 7.25 -10.95 -2.09
C LEU A 130 7.78 -9.93 -3.10
N TRP A 131 6.88 -9.30 -3.86
CA TRP A 131 7.26 -8.26 -4.82
C TRP A 131 7.90 -7.05 -4.13
N ALA A 132 7.33 -6.58 -3.02
CA ALA A 132 7.94 -5.50 -2.25
C ALA A 132 9.34 -5.86 -1.73
N GLY A 133 9.54 -7.10 -1.30
CA GLY A 133 10.84 -7.63 -0.90
C GLY A 133 11.85 -7.67 -2.05
N ILE A 134 11.42 -8.12 -3.25
CA ILE A 134 12.25 -8.09 -4.46
C ILE A 134 12.62 -6.65 -4.83
N ALA A 135 11.64 -5.74 -4.86
CA ALA A 135 11.87 -4.33 -5.15
C ALA A 135 12.86 -3.71 -4.15
N ALA A 136 12.71 -4.00 -2.86
CA ALA A 136 13.63 -3.54 -1.83
C ALA A 136 15.06 -4.07 -2.04
N VAL A 137 15.23 -5.37 -2.33
CA VAL A 137 16.55 -5.95 -2.63
C VAL A 137 17.18 -5.29 -3.85
N VAL A 138 16.42 -5.17 -4.95
CA VAL A 138 16.90 -4.54 -6.19
C VAL A 138 17.33 -3.10 -5.91
N SER A 139 16.53 -2.32 -5.19
CA SER A 139 16.86 -0.93 -4.85
C SER A 139 18.12 -0.81 -3.98
N VAL A 140 18.27 -1.65 -2.96
CA VAL A 140 19.45 -1.63 -2.09
C VAL A 140 20.72 -2.06 -2.84
N VAL A 141 20.64 -3.09 -3.68
CA VAL A 141 21.77 -3.55 -4.52
C VAL A 141 22.14 -2.48 -5.55
N ALA A 142 21.16 -1.89 -6.24
CA ALA A 142 21.37 -0.83 -7.21
C ALA A 142 22.00 0.41 -6.56
N PHE A 143 21.53 0.81 -5.37
CA PHE A 143 22.13 1.91 -4.60
C PHE A 143 23.60 1.62 -4.24
N THR A 144 23.90 0.39 -3.80
CA THR A 144 25.27 -0.03 -3.49
C THR A 144 26.18 0.06 -4.71
N TYR A 145 25.68 -0.35 -5.87
CA TYR A 145 26.41 -0.26 -7.13
C TYR A 145 26.62 1.20 -7.55
N GLN A 146 25.56 2.02 -7.51
CA GLN A 146 25.61 3.44 -7.89
C GLN A 146 26.60 4.23 -7.03
N ALA A 147 26.72 3.91 -5.74
CA ALA A 147 27.65 4.57 -4.83
C ALA A 147 29.11 4.59 -5.30
N PHE A 148 29.53 3.68 -6.19
CA PHE A 148 30.89 3.67 -6.76
C PHE A 148 31.11 4.66 -7.90
N PHE A 149 30.05 5.15 -8.52
CA PHE A 149 30.12 5.94 -9.75
C PHE A 149 29.52 7.34 -9.59
N VAL A 150 28.49 7.46 -8.76
CA VAL A 150 27.74 8.68 -8.53
C VAL A 150 27.28 8.73 -7.08
N SER A 151 27.12 9.93 -6.52
CA SER A 151 26.48 10.15 -5.23
C SER A 151 25.02 9.71 -5.31
N PRO A 152 24.64 8.58 -4.69
CA PRO A 152 23.33 7.99 -4.90
C PRO A 152 22.28 8.74 -4.08
N THR A 153 21.19 9.10 -4.74
CA THR A 153 20.07 9.79 -4.10
C THR A 153 19.14 8.80 -3.39
N ARG A 154 18.08 9.34 -2.77
CA ARG A 154 17.05 8.57 -2.06
C ARG A 154 16.47 7.47 -2.93
N LEU A 155 16.18 6.31 -2.33
CA LEU A 155 15.54 5.22 -3.07
C LEU A 155 14.14 5.63 -3.55
N GLU A 156 13.86 5.37 -4.83
CA GLU A 156 12.56 5.65 -5.45
C GLU A 156 11.98 4.49 -6.27
N PHE A 157 12.82 3.54 -6.70
CA PHE A 157 12.35 2.31 -7.35
C PHE A 157 11.59 1.43 -6.34
N VAL A 158 10.39 0.93 -6.64
CA VAL A 158 9.76 0.82 -7.97
C VAL A 158 8.74 1.91 -8.32
N ILE A 159 8.28 2.67 -7.33
CA ILE A 159 7.16 3.62 -7.47
C ILE A 159 7.52 4.85 -8.30
N GLY A 160 8.80 5.22 -8.35
CA GLY A 160 9.29 6.43 -9.01
C GLY A 160 9.21 7.69 -8.14
N SER A 161 8.97 7.54 -6.83
CA SER A 161 9.20 8.61 -5.87
C SER A 161 9.62 8.06 -4.51
N PRO A 162 10.54 8.73 -3.79
CA PRO A 162 10.95 8.24 -2.47
C PRO A 162 9.82 8.22 -1.43
N ASN A 163 8.91 9.19 -1.49
CA ASN A 163 7.77 9.22 -0.58
C ASN A 163 6.77 8.10 -0.92
N GLY A 164 6.50 7.89 -2.21
CA GLY A 164 5.63 6.81 -2.66
C GLY A 164 6.20 5.43 -2.35
N LEU A 165 7.50 5.21 -2.57
CA LEU A 165 8.19 3.98 -2.19
C LEU A 165 8.16 3.76 -0.68
N GLY A 166 8.35 4.82 0.12
CA GLY A 166 8.31 4.73 1.58
C GLY A 166 6.99 4.14 2.08
N ILE A 167 5.85 4.73 1.69
CA ILE A 167 4.55 4.24 2.15
C ILE A 167 4.23 2.87 1.56
N PHE A 168 4.63 2.61 0.30
CA PHE A 168 4.51 1.27 -0.30
C PHE A 168 5.20 0.19 0.54
N LEU A 169 6.41 0.46 1.05
CA LEU A 169 7.16 -0.47 1.91
C LEU A 169 6.52 -0.60 3.30
N VAL A 170 5.96 0.49 3.87
CA VAL A 170 5.22 0.45 5.14
C VAL A 170 3.99 -0.44 5.02
N LEU A 171 3.16 -0.26 3.99
CA LEU A 171 1.99 -1.10 3.74
C LEU A 171 2.40 -2.57 3.56
N SER A 172 3.42 -2.81 2.74
CA SER A 172 3.95 -4.17 2.52
C SER A 172 4.50 -4.81 3.81
N TRP A 173 5.09 -4.01 4.71
CA TRP A 173 5.56 -4.51 5.99
C TRP A 173 4.41 -4.87 6.94
N PHE A 174 3.34 -4.06 7.02
CA PHE A 174 2.14 -4.45 7.77
C PHE A 174 1.43 -5.65 7.15
N ALA A 175 1.39 -5.75 5.82
CA ALA A 175 0.90 -6.92 5.11
C ALA A 175 1.71 -8.19 5.48
N LEU A 176 3.04 -8.06 5.65
CA LEU A 176 3.88 -9.15 6.19
C LEU A 176 3.48 -9.53 7.61
N GLN A 177 3.24 -8.57 8.50
CA GLN A 177 2.77 -8.86 9.87
C GLN A 177 1.40 -9.53 9.86
N SER A 178 0.49 -9.12 8.97
CA SER A 178 -0.80 -9.78 8.78
C SER A 178 -0.65 -11.22 8.27
N CYS A 179 0.33 -11.48 7.39
CA CYS A 179 0.65 -12.84 6.98
C CYS A 179 1.16 -13.69 8.15
N ARG A 180 2.00 -13.15 9.03
CA ARG A 180 2.48 -13.83 10.26
C ARG A 180 1.34 -14.25 11.19
N MET A 181 0.31 -13.42 11.29
CA MET A 181 -0.89 -13.66 12.10
C MET A 181 -1.87 -14.66 11.46
N THR A 182 -1.55 -15.24 10.30
CA THR A 182 -2.37 -16.29 9.66
C THR A 182 -2.01 -17.68 10.21
N GLU A 183 -3.02 -18.50 10.52
CA GLU A 183 -2.84 -19.87 11.00
C GLU A 183 -2.24 -20.82 9.94
N GLU A 184 -2.71 -20.75 8.68
CA GLU A 184 -2.17 -21.57 7.58
C GLU A 184 -0.93 -20.91 6.94
N ARG A 185 0.26 -21.41 7.29
CA ARG A 185 1.54 -20.94 6.74
C ARG A 185 2.04 -21.86 5.61
N GLY A 186 2.10 -21.33 4.39
CA GLY A 186 2.66 -22.02 3.23
C GLY A 186 4.17 -21.79 3.05
N LYS A 187 4.79 -22.53 2.12
CA LYS A 187 6.23 -22.38 1.79
C LYS A 187 6.61 -20.96 1.33
N ILE A 188 5.72 -20.30 0.57
CA ILE A 188 5.93 -18.93 0.09
C ILE A 188 6.10 -17.97 1.28
N PHE A 189 5.28 -18.12 2.33
CA PHE A 189 5.39 -17.28 3.51
C PHE A 189 6.77 -17.38 4.17
N THR A 190 7.34 -18.58 4.27
CA THR A 190 8.70 -18.77 4.82
C THR A 190 9.80 -18.07 4.02
N ILE A 191 9.60 -17.92 2.71
CA ILE A 191 10.50 -17.15 1.83
C ILE A 191 10.28 -15.65 2.05
N VAL A 192 9.02 -15.23 2.04
CA VAL A 192 8.61 -13.83 2.17
C VAL A 192 9.06 -13.21 3.50
N GLU A 193 8.99 -13.97 4.59
CA GLU A 193 9.44 -13.54 5.91
C GLU A 193 10.92 -13.14 5.96
N ARG A 194 11.74 -13.72 5.09
CA ARG A 194 13.19 -13.42 5.02
C ARG A 194 13.48 -12.04 4.40
N PHE A 195 12.53 -11.44 3.69
CA PHE A 195 12.74 -10.12 3.08
C PHE A 195 12.49 -8.95 4.04
N GLU A 196 11.98 -9.19 5.25
CA GLU A 196 11.69 -8.13 6.21
C GLU A 196 12.87 -7.16 6.46
N PRO A 197 14.13 -7.62 6.65
CA PRO A 197 15.27 -6.73 6.78
C PRO A 197 15.42 -5.77 5.59
N PHE A 198 15.33 -6.28 4.36
CA PHE A 198 15.46 -5.48 3.15
C PHE A 198 14.33 -4.46 3.02
N ILE A 199 13.09 -4.85 3.32
CA ILE A 199 11.93 -3.93 3.27
C ILE A 199 12.16 -2.74 4.21
N LEU A 200 12.60 -2.98 5.45
CA LEU A 200 12.80 -1.93 6.44
C LEU A 200 14.07 -1.10 6.20
N VAL A 201 15.16 -1.72 5.74
CA VAL A 201 16.38 -0.99 5.33
C VAL A 201 16.08 -0.07 4.16
N ALA A 202 15.40 -0.58 3.13
CA ALA A 202 14.98 0.22 1.98
C ALA A 202 14.06 1.36 2.41
N LEU A 203 13.13 1.11 3.35
CA LEU A 203 12.26 2.14 3.93
C LEU A 203 13.08 3.29 4.52
N ALA A 204 14.10 3.01 5.33
CA ALA A 204 14.99 4.05 5.86
C ALA A 204 15.72 4.83 4.76
N MET A 205 16.23 4.13 3.75
CA MET A 205 16.96 4.73 2.63
C MET A 205 16.06 5.59 1.69
N THR A 206 14.73 5.48 1.80
CA THR A 206 13.83 6.44 1.15
C THR A 206 13.89 7.84 1.77
N LEU A 207 14.36 7.96 3.02
CA LEU A 207 14.30 9.18 3.83
C LEU A 207 12.92 9.87 3.84
N SER A 208 11.85 9.11 3.60
CA SER A 208 10.48 9.61 3.61
C SER A 208 9.98 9.77 5.06
N MET A 209 10.11 10.98 5.61
CA MET A 209 9.63 11.25 6.97
C MET A 209 8.13 11.03 7.14
N GLY A 210 7.32 11.30 6.11
CA GLY A 210 5.89 11.01 6.11
C GLY A 210 5.62 9.51 6.27
N SER A 211 6.39 8.66 5.59
CA SER A 211 6.27 7.20 5.69
C SER A 211 6.78 6.66 7.03
N VAL A 212 7.86 7.22 7.58
CA VAL A 212 8.35 6.85 8.92
C VAL A 212 7.33 7.24 10.00
N ALA A 213 6.74 8.42 9.90
CA ALA A 213 5.66 8.84 10.80
C ALA A 213 4.41 7.96 10.63
N ALA A 214 4.03 7.60 9.41
CA ALA A 214 2.97 6.65 9.13
C ALA A 214 3.24 5.27 9.77
N LEU A 215 4.48 4.76 9.70
CA LEU A 215 4.88 3.53 10.37
C LEU A 215 4.66 3.62 11.89
N VAL A 216 5.07 4.72 12.52
CA VAL A 216 4.88 4.94 13.97
C VAL A 216 3.39 4.96 14.33
N VAL A 217 2.57 5.68 13.57
CA VAL A 217 1.11 5.71 13.79
C VAL A 217 0.50 4.31 13.64
N GLY A 218 0.91 3.56 12.61
CA GLY A 218 0.49 2.17 12.42
C GLY A 218 0.92 1.25 13.57
N LEU A 219 2.13 1.42 14.10
CA LEU A 219 2.63 0.66 15.25
C LEU A 219 1.83 0.95 16.54
N ILE A 220 1.43 2.22 16.75
CA ILE A 220 0.58 2.61 17.89
C ILE A 220 -0.79 1.93 17.78
N VAL A 221 -1.41 1.95 16.60
CA VAL A 221 -2.72 1.32 16.39
C VAL A 221 -2.62 -0.21 16.49
N LEU A 222 -1.55 -0.81 15.97
CA LEU A 222 -1.25 -2.24 16.16
C LEU A 222 -1.14 -2.60 17.65
N PHE A 223 -0.38 -1.83 18.44
CA PHE A 223 -0.25 -2.03 19.88
C PHE A 223 -1.60 -2.00 20.60
N VAL A 224 -2.44 -0.99 20.29
CA VAL A 224 -3.77 -0.83 20.88
C VAL A 224 -4.69 -1.98 20.47
N SER A 225 -4.66 -2.38 19.20
CA SER A 225 -5.46 -3.49 18.68
C SER A 225 -5.08 -4.82 19.36
N GLN A 226 -3.79 -5.11 19.45
CA GLN A 226 -3.24 -6.30 20.13
C GLN A 226 -3.54 -6.30 21.64
N GLY A 227 -3.48 -5.13 22.28
CA GLY A 227 -3.80 -4.96 23.70
C GLY A 227 -5.27 -5.25 24.01
N ARG A 228 -6.17 -4.89 23.09
CA ARG A 228 -7.60 -5.18 23.18
C ARG A 228 -7.95 -6.64 22.88
N SER A 229 -7.22 -7.32 22.01
CA SER A 229 -7.48 -8.72 21.64
C SER A 229 -6.87 -9.73 22.60
N THR A 230 -5.76 -9.38 23.26
CA THR A 230 -5.03 -10.26 24.19
C THR A 230 -4.93 -9.65 25.59
N SER A 231 -3.77 -9.09 25.95
CA SER A 231 -3.56 -8.32 27.17
C SER A 231 -2.52 -7.23 26.94
N TRP A 232 -2.63 -6.10 27.66
CA TRP A 232 -1.68 -4.99 27.55
C TRP A 232 -0.22 -5.40 27.82
N LYS A 233 -0.01 -6.34 28.75
CA LYS A 233 1.33 -6.87 29.05
C LYS A 233 1.90 -7.66 27.87
N GLN A 234 1.13 -8.60 27.32
CA GLN A 234 1.58 -9.39 26.16
C GLN A 234 1.79 -8.50 24.93
N SER A 235 0.90 -7.52 24.71
CA SER A 235 1.05 -6.51 23.66
C SER A 235 2.34 -5.71 23.83
N ALA A 236 2.70 -5.27 25.04
CA ALA A 236 3.95 -4.57 25.29
C ALA A 236 5.18 -5.44 24.99
N HIS A 237 5.19 -6.71 25.43
CA HIS A 237 6.27 -7.65 25.11
C HIS A 237 6.44 -7.86 23.60
N PHE A 238 5.32 -8.08 22.90
CA PHE A 238 5.29 -8.21 21.45
C PHE A 238 5.83 -6.95 20.75
N MET A 239 5.34 -5.78 21.15
CA MET A 239 5.73 -4.52 20.52
C MET A 239 7.19 -4.16 20.75
N VAL A 240 7.73 -4.43 21.95
CA VAL A 240 9.15 -4.17 22.22
C VAL A 240 10.06 -5.03 21.33
N ALA A 241 9.72 -6.31 21.12
CA ALA A 241 10.46 -7.15 20.18
C ALA A 241 10.32 -6.64 18.74
N LEU A 242 9.10 -6.27 18.32
CA LEU A 242 8.80 -5.78 16.98
C LEU A 242 9.52 -4.45 16.67
N VAL A 243 9.45 -3.48 17.58
CA VAL A 243 10.11 -2.17 17.46
C VAL A 243 11.62 -2.34 17.43
N GLY A 244 12.19 -3.24 18.24
CA GLY A 244 13.63 -3.54 18.21
C GLY A 244 14.10 -4.00 16.82
N LYS A 245 13.31 -4.83 16.12
CA LYS A 245 13.59 -5.24 14.74
C LYS A 245 13.51 -4.07 13.77
N VAL A 246 12.46 -3.26 13.87
CA VAL A 246 12.25 -2.08 13.02
C VAL A 246 13.42 -1.11 13.16
N VAL A 247 13.73 -0.70 14.38
CA VAL A 247 14.82 0.22 14.71
C VAL A 247 16.15 -0.26 14.15
N LEU A 248 16.50 -1.54 14.36
CA LEU A 248 17.77 -2.07 13.88
C LEU A 248 17.89 -1.92 12.36
N CYS A 249 16.84 -2.28 11.63
CA CYS A 249 16.81 -2.14 10.17
C CYS A 249 16.89 -0.67 9.74
N LEU A 250 16.17 0.22 10.41
CA LEU A 250 16.20 1.65 10.09
C LEU A 250 17.59 2.24 10.30
N ALA A 251 18.25 1.90 11.41
CA ALA A 251 19.62 2.31 11.69
C ALA A 251 20.58 1.84 10.60
N ILE A 252 20.49 0.57 10.19
CA ILE A 252 21.30 0.00 9.09
C ILE A 252 21.06 0.76 7.78
N GLY A 253 19.80 1.04 7.42
CA GLY A 253 19.49 1.79 6.21
C GLY A 253 20.02 3.21 6.24
N PHE A 254 19.92 3.91 7.37
CA PHE A 254 20.50 5.24 7.48
C PHE A 254 22.04 5.22 7.45
N LEU A 255 22.68 4.22 8.06
CA LEU A 255 24.14 4.03 7.96
C LEU A 255 24.57 3.78 6.52
N MET A 256 23.81 2.97 5.78
CA MET A 256 24.07 2.70 4.37
C MET A 256 23.94 3.96 3.51
N TYR A 257 22.91 4.77 3.75
CA TYR A 257 22.72 6.06 3.09
C TYR A 257 23.86 7.02 3.43
N MET A 258 24.23 7.14 4.71
CA MET A 258 25.32 8.00 5.18
C MET A 258 26.66 7.61 4.55
N ALA A 259 26.95 6.31 4.50
CA ALA A 259 28.18 5.78 3.94
C ALA A 259 28.39 6.23 2.49
N ALA A 260 27.35 6.18 1.66
CA ALA A 260 27.45 6.63 0.28
C ALA A 260 27.41 8.16 0.15
N GLU A 261 26.38 8.81 0.71
CA GLU A 261 26.07 10.20 0.36
C GLU A 261 26.85 11.23 1.18
N ARG A 262 27.24 10.90 2.42
CA ARG A 262 27.89 11.86 3.34
C ARG A 262 29.35 11.56 3.55
N ALA A 263 29.72 10.29 3.60
CA ALA A 263 31.09 9.85 3.87
C ALA A 263 31.89 9.51 2.60
N ASP A 264 31.24 9.47 1.43
CA ASP A 264 31.85 9.08 0.15
C ASP A 264 32.66 7.77 0.25
N ALA A 265 32.07 6.79 0.95
CA ALA A 265 32.72 5.53 1.34
C ALA A 265 31.95 4.32 0.78
N PRO A 266 31.93 4.10 -0.54
CA PRO A 266 31.14 3.03 -1.18
C PRO A 266 31.51 1.62 -0.71
N ILE A 267 32.75 1.40 -0.26
CA ILE A 267 33.19 0.12 0.33
C ILE A 267 32.37 -0.23 1.59
N LEU A 268 31.98 0.77 2.39
CA LEU A 268 31.13 0.55 3.55
C LEU A 268 29.72 0.10 3.14
N CYS A 269 29.20 0.55 2.00
CA CYS A 269 27.93 0.06 1.46
C CYS A 269 28.00 -1.43 1.13
N VAL A 270 29.13 -1.92 0.58
CA VAL A 270 29.34 -3.36 0.33
C VAL A 270 29.41 -4.14 1.64
N ALA A 271 30.11 -3.63 2.64
CA ALA A 271 30.18 -4.26 3.95
C ALA A 271 28.80 -4.33 4.64
N ILE A 272 28.01 -3.26 4.56
CA ILE A 272 26.65 -3.20 5.10
C ILE A 272 25.71 -4.15 4.33
N LEU A 273 25.84 -4.23 3.00
CA LEU A 273 25.07 -5.18 2.20
C LEU A 273 25.39 -6.63 2.57
N ALA A 274 26.67 -6.97 2.77
CA ALA A 274 27.07 -8.28 3.24
C ALA A 274 26.49 -8.59 4.63
N TYR A 275 26.55 -7.61 5.55
CA TYR A 275 25.90 -7.72 6.87
C TYR A 275 24.39 -7.97 6.75
N LEU A 276 23.71 -7.27 5.84
CA LEU A 276 22.28 -7.45 5.59
C LEU A 276 21.94 -8.85 5.08
N VAL A 277 22.78 -9.43 4.22
CA VAL A 277 22.63 -10.83 3.76
C VAL A 277 22.74 -11.81 4.93
N PHE A 278 23.72 -11.63 5.83
CA PHE A 278 23.82 -12.45 7.05
C PHE A 278 22.61 -12.27 7.97
N MET A 279 22.14 -11.03 8.11
CA MET A 279 20.97 -10.70 8.92
C MET A 279 19.73 -11.43 8.41
N VAL A 280 19.52 -11.51 7.09
CA VAL A 280 18.42 -12.29 6.48
C VAL A 280 18.48 -13.77 6.85
N ILE A 281 19.68 -14.37 6.84
CA ILE A 281 19.88 -15.79 7.19
C ILE A 281 19.53 -16.04 8.67
N LEU A 282 19.94 -15.14 9.56
CA LEU A 282 19.75 -15.27 11.01
C LEU A 282 18.45 -14.64 11.51
N TRP A 283 17.65 -14.06 10.62
CA TRP A 283 16.54 -13.17 11.00
C TRP A 283 15.51 -13.82 11.90
N LYS A 284 15.15 -15.06 11.60
CA LYS A 284 14.20 -15.84 12.41
C LYS A 284 14.73 -16.05 13.83
N ARG A 285 16.01 -16.46 13.95
CA ARG A 285 16.65 -16.67 15.25
C ARG A 285 16.76 -15.38 16.05
N PHE A 286 17.03 -14.27 15.37
CA PHE A 286 17.08 -12.95 15.99
C PHE A 286 15.71 -12.53 16.54
N GLY A 287 14.63 -12.74 15.79
CA GLY A 287 13.26 -12.51 16.27
C GLY A 287 12.93 -13.33 17.52
N GLU A 288 13.18 -14.65 17.46
CA GLU A 288 12.97 -15.56 18.60
C GLU A 288 13.81 -15.14 19.83
N PHE A 289 15.02 -14.63 19.62
CA PHE A 289 15.87 -14.11 20.69
C PHE A 289 15.26 -12.86 21.37
N LEU A 290 14.79 -11.89 20.58
CA LEU A 290 14.16 -10.66 21.11
C LEU A 290 12.87 -10.97 21.87
N GLU A 291 12.05 -11.89 21.38
CA GLU A 291 10.82 -12.33 22.04
C GLU A 291 11.10 -12.99 23.40
N ARG A 292 12.17 -13.79 23.51
CA ARG A 292 12.60 -14.42 24.77
C ARG A 292 13.27 -13.45 25.73
N SER A 293 13.99 -12.45 25.20
CA SER A 293 14.86 -11.56 25.98
C SER A 293 14.33 -10.13 26.01
N PHE A 294 13.21 -9.91 26.72
CA PHE A 294 12.54 -8.60 26.80
C PHE A 294 13.47 -7.43 27.13
N LYS A 295 14.40 -7.61 28.09
CA LYS A 295 15.34 -6.55 28.48
C LYS A 295 16.21 -6.09 27.30
N VAL A 296 16.73 -7.03 26.51
CA VAL A 296 17.56 -6.72 25.35
C VAL A 296 16.74 -6.04 24.26
N ALA A 297 15.54 -6.55 23.98
CA ALA A 297 14.62 -5.93 23.03
C ALA A 297 14.22 -4.51 23.44
N LEU A 298 14.03 -4.27 24.74
CA LEU A 298 13.73 -2.95 25.30
C LEU A 298 14.93 -2.00 25.13
N THR A 299 16.15 -2.46 25.46
CA THR A 299 17.36 -1.66 25.27
C THR A 299 17.54 -1.26 23.81
N ILE A 300 17.40 -2.19 22.87
CA ILE A 300 17.49 -1.89 21.43
C ILE A 300 16.41 -0.89 21.01
N SER A 301 15.18 -1.08 21.47
CA SER A 301 14.06 -0.17 21.15
C SER A 301 14.29 1.24 21.67
N ILE A 302 14.81 1.39 22.91
CA ILE A 302 15.13 2.69 23.51
C ILE A 302 16.30 3.35 22.78
N LEU A 303 17.39 2.61 22.53
CA LEU A 303 18.52 3.11 21.73
C LEU A 303 18.06 3.53 20.33
N GLY A 304 17.02 2.87 19.81
CA GLY A 304 16.39 3.22 18.55
C GLY A 304 15.79 4.60 18.45
N LEU A 305 15.48 5.25 19.58
CA LEU A 305 15.05 6.64 19.58
C LEU A 305 16.11 7.57 18.96
N LEU A 306 17.39 7.16 18.94
CA LEU A 306 18.47 7.85 18.24
C LEU A 306 18.29 7.88 16.70
N CYS A 307 17.46 7.00 16.14
CA CYS A 307 17.11 7.04 14.71
C CYS A 307 16.37 8.34 14.34
N ILE A 308 15.64 8.95 15.28
CA ILE A 308 14.89 10.19 15.04
C ILE A 308 15.83 11.38 14.76
N PRO A 309 16.74 11.76 15.68
CA PRO A 309 17.69 12.84 15.40
C PRO A 309 18.61 12.50 14.22
N PHE A 310 18.94 11.23 14.01
CA PHE A 310 19.73 10.81 12.84
C PHE A 310 18.99 11.04 11.52
N ALA A 311 17.70 10.70 11.44
CA ALA A 311 16.87 10.98 10.27
C ALA A 311 16.71 12.48 10.02
N LEU A 312 16.53 13.28 11.08
CA LEU A 312 16.46 14.74 10.99
C LEU A 312 17.78 15.34 10.48
N PHE A 313 18.93 14.82 10.95
CA PHE A 313 20.24 15.22 10.46
C PHE A 313 20.43 14.90 8.97
N MET A 314 19.94 13.74 8.51
CA MET A 314 20.00 13.37 7.09
C MET A 314 19.16 14.29 6.20
N ARG A 315 18.06 14.83 6.73
CA ARG A 315 17.11 15.66 5.98
C ARG A 315 16.85 17.00 6.71
N PRO A 316 17.79 17.95 6.65
CA PRO A 316 17.67 19.23 7.37
C PRO A 316 16.48 20.09 6.92
N SER A 317 16.01 19.93 5.67
CA SER A 317 14.85 20.65 5.13
C SER A 317 13.49 20.11 5.57
N VAL A 318 13.43 19.06 6.41
CA VAL A 318 12.17 18.44 6.87
C VAL A 318 11.17 19.44 7.41
N LEU A 319 11.62 20.33 8.30
CA LEU A 319 10.74 21.28 8.96
C LEU A 319 10.15 22.28 7.96
N PHE A 320 10.96 22.76 7.03
CA PHE A 320 10.51 23.67 5.98
C PHE A 320 9.51 23.00 5.02
N THR A 321 9.82 21.79 4.56
CA THR A 321 8.87 21.03 3.72
C THR A 321 7.57 20.73 4.46
N PHE A 322 7.62 20.49 5.77
CA PHE A 322 6.41 20.26 6.56
C PHE A 322 5.59 21.53 6.74
N SER A 323 6.22 22.68 7.04
CA SER A 323 5.51 23.97 7.10
C SER A 323 4.89 24.36 5.76
N GLU A 324 5.59 24.10 4.65
CA GLU A 324 5.06 24.31 3.29
C GLU A 324 3.80 23.47 3.04
N ARG A 325 3.79 22.20 3.47
CA ARG A 325 2.60 21.34 3.38
C ARG A 325 1.43 21.85 4.22
N LEU A 326 1.69 22.39 5.41
CA LEU A 326 0.65 23.01 6.25
C LEU A 326 0.06 24.28 5.60
N ALA A 327 0.92 25.15 5.06
CA ALA A 327 0.48 26.33 4.32
C ALA A 327 -0.33 25.95 3.07
N MET A 328 0.11 24.91 2.35
CA MET A 328 -0.61 24.36 1.20
C MET A 328 -1.99 23.81 1.57
N MET A 329 -2.09 23.08 2.69
CA MET A 329 -3.38 22.64 3.21
C MET A 329 -4.29 23.82 3.57
N ALA A 330 -3.75 24.87 4.21
CA ALA A 330 -4.49 26.06 4.57
C ALA A 330 -5.02 26.80 3.33
N ASN A 331 -4.19 26.98 2.30
CA ASN A 331 -4.61 27.54 1.02
C ASN A 331 -5.72 26.69 0.38
N GLY A 332 -5.54 25.37 0.32
CA GLY A 332 -6.56 24.44 -0.17
C GLY A 332 -7.90 24.54 0.57
N LEU A 333 -7.91 24.68 1.89
CA LEU A 333 -9.14 24.86 2.68
C LEU A 333 -9.93 26.10 2.23
N GLY A 334 -9.26 27.15 1.75
CA GLY A 334 -9.90 28.36 1.21
C GLY A 334 -10.80 28.09 -0.01
N TYR A 335 -10.55 27.01 -0.74
CA TYR A 335 -11.29 26.67 -1.96
C TYR A 335 -12.46 25.70 -1.75
N LEU A 336 -12.59 25.06 -0.57
CA LEU A 336 -13.57 23.99 -0.33
C LEU A 336 -15.04 24.42 -0.54
N PHE A 337 -15.35 25.69 -0.35
CA PHE A 337 -16.70 26.22 -0.43
C PHE A 337 -16.95 27.13 -1.65
N VAL A 338 -15.97 27.27 -2.55
CA VAL A 338 -16.11 28.09 -3.77
C VAL A 338 -17.11 27.43 -4.73
N ASP A 339 -16.94 26.13 -5.00
CA ASP A 339 -17.97 25.27 -5.60
C ASP A 339 -18.08 23.97 -4.79
N PRO A 340 -19.02 23.90 -3.82
CA PRO A 340 -19.17 22.74 -2.95
C PRO A 340 -19.59 21.46 -3.66
N ILE A 341 -20.23 21.56 -4.84
CA ILE A 341 -20.83 20.41 -5.51
C ILE A 341 -19.80 19.76 -6.42
N THR A 342 -19.23 20.52 -7.36
CA THR A 342 -18.30 19.96 -8.37
C THR A 342 -16.83 20.21 -8.07
N GLY A 343 -16.54 21.04 -7.06
CA GLY A 343 -15.18 21.51 -6.79
C GLY A 343 -14.75 22.57 -7.81
N VAL A 344 -13.58 23.15 -7.60
CA VAL A 344 -13.00 24.17 -8.50
C VAL A 344 -12.49 23.59 -9.82
N GLY A 345 -12.60 22.27 -10.00
CA GLY A 345 -12.22 21.56 -11.21
C GLY A 345 -11.00 20.67 -11.04
N ALA A 346 -11.01 19.53 -11.74
CA ALA A 346 -9.87 18.62 -11.79
C ALA A 346 -8.62 19.34 -12.31
N MET A 347 -7.49 19.18 -11.61
CA MET A 347 -6.21 19.81 -11.93
C MET A 347 -6.18 21.34 -11.87
N GLN A 348 -7.19 22.01 -11.29
CA GLN A 348 -7.27 23.48 -11.30
C GLN A 348 -6.63 24.17 -10.10
N TRP A 349 -6.51 23.50 -8.95
CA TRP A 349 -6.05 24.16 -7.73
C TRP A 349 -4.69 24.86 -7.92
N LYS A 350 -3.75 24.23 -8.62
CA LYS A 350 -2.43 24.83 -8.92
C LYS A 350 -2.55 26.13 -9.74
N THR A 351 -3.45 26.17 -10.71
CA THR A 351 -3.70 27.35 -11.55
C THR A 351 -4.31 28.50 -10.74
N LEU A 352 -5.18 28.17 -9.80
CA LEU A 352 -5.76 29.15 -8.88
C LEU A 352 -4.73 29.66 -7.89
N ASN A 353 -3.91 28.78 -7.32
CA ASN A 353 -2.82 29.15 -6.42
C ASN A 353 -1.76 30.05 -7.09
N LEU A 354 -1.54 29.94 -8.41
CA LEU A 354 -0.70 30.87 -9.17
C LEU A 354 -1.22 32.32 -9.15
N GLN A 355 -2.52 32.51 -8.93
CA GLN A 355 -3.18 33.81 -8.91
C GLN A 355 -3.36 34.36 -7.49
N ASP A 356 -3.13 33.54 -6.47
CA ASP A 356 -3.22 33.94 -5.07
C ASP A 356 -2.09 34.91 -4.69
N ALA A 357 -2.36 35.78 -3.73
CA ALA A 357 -1.31 36.58 -3.07
C ALA A 357 -0.43 35.74 -2.13
N ASP A 358 -0.84 34.49 -1.86
CA ASP A 358 -0.13 33.51 -1.05
C ASP A 358 1.12 32.95 -1.76
N PRO A 359 2.02 32.24 -1.05
CA PRO A 359 3.10 31.49 -1.67
C PRO A 359 2.59 30.52 -2.76
N PHE A 360 3.24 30.56 -3.92
CA PHE A 360 2.99 29.60 -4.98
C PHE A 360 3.63 28.24 -4.65
N PHE A 361 2.81 27.18 -4.68
CA PHE A 361 3.24 25.82 -4.45
C PHE A 361 3.48 25.09 -5.77
N ASN A 362 4.73 24.74 -6.08
CA ASN A 362 5.08 24.05 -7.32
C ASN A 362 4.77 22.54 -7.29
N THR A 363 3.50 22.20 -7.05
CA THR A 363 2.96 20.84 -7.05
C THR A 363 1.58 20.84 -7.69
N ASN A 364 1.20 19.72 -8.31
CA ASN A 364 -0.13 19.58 -8.92
C ASN A 364 -1.19 19.16 -7.90
N HIS A 365 -0.81 18.91 -6.66
CA HIS A 365 -1.71 18.39 -5.62
C HIS A 365 -1.46 19.03 -4.27
N ILE A 366 -2.54 19.14 -3.51
CA ILE A 366 -2.50 19.44 -2.08
C ILE A 366 -2.07 18.16 -1.36
N HIS A 367 -1.07 18.26 -0.47
CA HIS A 367 -0.52 17.13 0.30
C HIS A 367 -1.44 16.73 1.47
N ASN A 368 -2.72 16.56 1.15
CA ASN A 368 -3.79 15.98 1.95
C ASN A 368 -4.90 15.58 0.98
N VAL A 369 -5.15 14.29 0.87
CA VAL A 369 -6.02 13.72 -0.16
C VAL A 369 -7.47 14.14 0.04
N PHE A 370 -7.94 14.27 1.27
CA PHE A 370 -9.32 14.70 1.53
C PHE A 370 -9.55 16.15 1.13
N ILE A 371 -8.62 17.04 1.51
CA ILE A 371 -8.69 18.45 1.12
C ILE A 371 -8.58 18.56 -0.40
N HIS A 372 -7.61 17.90 -1.03
CA HIS A 372 -7.45 17.95 -2.49
C HIS A 372 -8.72 17.47 -3.21
N VAL A 373 -9.27 16.33 -2.79
CA VAL A 373 -10.49 15.77 -3.40
C VAL A 373 -11.69 16.68 -3.18
N GLY A 374 -11.82 17.30 -2.00
CA GLY A 374 -12.89 18.27 -1.73
C GLY A 374 -12.76 19.53 -2.58
N VAL A 375 -11.54 20.03 -2.74
CA VAL A 375 -11.25 21.21 -3.56
C VAL A 375 -11.51 20.94 -5.03
N GLU A 376 -10.96 19.86 -5.59
CA GLU A 376 -11.05 19.63 -7.03
C GLU A 376 -12.36 18.96 -7.46
N PHE A 377 -12.93 18.07 -6.65
CA PHE A 377 -14.09 17.24 -7.04
C PHE A 377 -15.33 17.46 -6.16
N GLY A 378 -15.30 18.43 -5.24
CA GLY A 378 -16.42 18.82 -4.40
C GLY A 378 -16.58 18.00 -3.11
N LEU A 379 -17.43 18.50 -2.22
CA LEU A 379 -17.65 17.94 -0.89
C LEU A 379 -18.23 16.51 -0.94
N ILE A 380 -19.01 16.19 -1.97
CA ILE A 380 -19.60 14.84 -2.15
C ILE A 380 -18.48 13.80 -2.34
N ALA A 381 -17.47 14.11 -3.16
CA ALA A 381 -16.32 13.23 -3.38
C ALA A 381 -15.50 13.07 -2.09
N MET A 382 -15.28 14.18 -1.37
CA MET A 382 -14.55 14.18 -0.10
C MET A 382 -15.25 13.33 0.97
N ILE A 383 -16.55 13.55 1.18
CA ILE A 383 -17.37 12.77 2.12
C ILE A 383 -17.33 11.29 1.76
N SER A 384 -17.40 10.96 0.46
CA SER A 384 -17.32 9.58 0.01
C SER A 384 -16.00 8.90 0.43
N LEU A 385 -14.86 9.58 0.30
CA LEU A 385 -13.58 9.04 0.80
C LEU A 385 -13.54 8.95 2.33
N ILE A 386 -14.11 9.93 3.05
CA ILE A 386 -14.20 9.88 4.52
C ILE A 386 -15.02 8.67 4.97
N VAL A 387 -16.14 8.38 4.30
CA VAL A 387 -16.96 7.18 4.58
C VAL A 387 -16.14 5.90 4.40
N ILE A 388 -15.34 5.81 3.32
CA ILE A 388 -14.45 4.66 3.10
C ILE A 388 -13.42 4.56 4.23
N ALA A 389 -12.76 5.66 4.57
CA ALA A 389 -11.75 5.70 5.63
C ALA A 389 -12.34 5.21 6.96
N VAL A 390 -13.47 5.76 7.38
CA VAL A 390 -14.18 5.33 8.60
C VAL A 390 -14.59 3.87 8.52
N ARG A 391 -15.13 3.43 7.37
CA ARG A 391 -15.58 2.05 7.18
C ARG A 391 -14.44 1.04 7.30
N VAL A 392 -13.25 1.39 6.81
CA VAL A 392 -12.04 0.58 6.94
C VAL A 392 -11.69 0.37 8.43
N PHE A 393 -11.70 1.41 9.27
CA PHE A 393 -11.41 1.22 10.71
C PHE A 393 -12.49 0.44 11.49
N ILE A 394 -13.75 0.53 11.06
CA ILE A 394 -14.86 -0.20 11.69
C ILE A 394 -14.82 -1.69 11.32
N LYS A 395 -14.28 -2.04 10.15
CA LYS A 395 -14.17 -3.44 9.72
C LYS A 395 -13.34 -4.25 10.70
N ARG A 396 -13.78 -5.49 10.93
CA ARG A 396 -13.02 -6.44 11.75
C ARG A 396 -11.88 -6.98 10.90
N TYR A 397 -10.68 -6.52 11.18
CA TYR A 397 -9.47 -7.06 10.60
C TYR A 397 -8.60 -7.75 11.66
N ARG A 398 -7.50 -8.35 11.20
CA ARG A 398 -6.39 -8.68 12.07
C ARG A 398 -5.73 -7.41 12.58
N GLU A 399 -5.10 -7.50 13.74
CA GLU A 399 -4.48 -6.39 14.45
C GLU A 399 -3.47 -5.64 13.58
N ALA A 400 -2.64 -6.38 12.81
CA ALA A 400 -1.69 -5.82 11.86
C ALA A 400 -2.32 -4.97 10.75
N GLN A 401 -3.53 -5.30 10.31
CA GLN A 401 -4.22 -4.55 9.25
C GLN A 401 -4.81 -3.25 9.79
N HIS A 402 -5.25 -3.21 11.05
CA HIS A 402 -5.60 -1.93 11.68
C HIS A 402 -4.39 -0.98 11.74
N GLY A 403 -3.19 -1.52 11.95
CA GLY A 403 -1.94 -0.77 11.81
C GLY A 403 -1.68 -0.29 10.38
N GLU A 404 -1.92 -1.14 9.39
CA GLU A 404 -1.84 -0.80 7.96
C GLU A 404 -2.79 0.35 7.58
N ASP A 405 -4.05 0.26 7.99
CA ASP A 405 -5.08 1.27 7.75
C ASP A 405 -4.70 2.62 8.36
N ALA A 406 -4.20 2.60 9.60
CA ALA A 406 -3.73 3.80 10.31
C ALA A 406 -2.53 4.44 9.64
N ALA A 407 -1.54 3.64 9.24
CA ALA A 407 -0.38 4.12 8.50
C ALA A 407 -0.81 4.75 7.16
N PHE A 408 -1.70 4.07 6.41
CA PHE A 408 -2.18 4.59 5.14
C PHE A 408 -2.95 5.88 5.33
N LEU A 409 -3.95 5.92 6.22
CA LEU A 409 -4.76 7.12 6.48
C LEU A 409 -3.89 8.31 6.90
N PHE A 410 -2.93 8.10 7.81
CA PHE A 410 -2.02 9.17 8.21
C PHE A 410 -1.21 9.70 7.03
N HIS A 411 -0.71 8.81 6.17
CA HIS A 411 0.01 9.21 4.97
C HIS A 411 -0.89 9.96 3.98
N LEU A 412 -2.16 9.56 3.83
CA LEU A 412 -3.14 10.28 3.00
C LEU A 412 -3.47 11.69 3.52
N LEU A 413 -3.35 11.92 4.83
CA LEU A 413 -3.54 13.22 5.45
C LEU A 413 -2.32 14.15 5.32
N THR A 414 -1.16 13.60 4.98
CA THR A 414 0.14 14.32 5.07
C THR A 414 0.96 14.29 3.78
N ASP A 415 0.54 13.50 2.78
CA ASP A 415 1.22 13.33 1.50
C ASP A 415 0.28 12.87 0.38
N THR A 416 0.81 12.76 -0.83
CA THR A 416 0.09 12.53 -2.10
C THR A 416 0.01 11.05 -2.52
N GLY A 417 0.19 10.12 -1.58
CA GLY A 417 0.29 8.68 -1.89
C GLY A 417 -0.91 8.09 -2.64
N PHE A 418 -2.08 8.73 -2.59
CA PHE A 418 -3.30 8.29 -3.29
C PHE A 418 -3.22 8.35 -4.82
N TYR A 419 -2.40 9.26 -5.37
CA TYR A 419 -2.29 9.43 -6.83
C TYR A 419 -1.37 8.41 -7.48
N TYR A 420 -0.59 7.69 -6.68
CA TYR A 420 0.21 6.58 -7.17
C TYR A 420 -0.64 5.33 -7.18
N VAL A 421 -1.02 4.88 -8.38
CA VAL A 421 -1.94 3.74 -8.54
C VAL A 421 -1.38 2.49 -7.88
N GLY A 422 -0.05 2.31 -7.87
CA GLY A 422 0.63 1.21 -7.19
C GLY A 422 0.41 1.18 -5.68
N ILE A 423 0.36 2.33 -5.01
CA ILE A 423 0.23 2.43 -3.55
C ILE A 423 -1.20 2.06 -3.12
N VAL A 424 -2.20 2.65 -3.77
CA VAL A 424 -3.61 2.32 -3.51
C VAL A 424 -3.90 0.86 -3.86
N SER A 425 -3.28 0.36 -4.93
CA SER A 425 -3.38 -1.06 -5.31
C SER A 425 -2.76 -1.97 -4.27
N THR A 426 -1.59 -1.63 -3.70
CA THR A 426 -1.02 -2.37 -2.57
C THR A 426 -2.07 -2.50 -1.47
N PHE A 427 -2.58 -1.35 -1.00
CA PHE A 427 -3.56 -1.31 0.09
C PHE A 427 -4.81 -2.16 -0.19
N ILE A 428 -5.41 -2.03 -1.37
CA ILE A 428 -6.62 -2.81 -1.75
C ILE A 428 -6.34 -4.32 -1.76
N LEU A 429 -5.17 -4.74 -2.26
CA LEU A 429 -4.83 -6.15 -2.41
C LEU A 429 -4.32 -6.77 -1.10
N THR A 430 -3.72 -5.99 -0.20
CA THR A 430 -3.21 -6.46 1.11
C THR A 430 -4.25 -6.40 2.22
N ALA A 431 -5.18 -5.43 2.22
CA ALA A 431 -6.32 -5.39 3.14
C ALA A 431 -7.16 -6.68 3.06
N GLY A 432 -7.11 -7.37 1.92
CA GLY A 432 -7.99 -8.48 1.61
C GLY A 432 -9.38 -7.94 1.23
N GLY A 433 -10.14 -8.74 0.49
CA GLY A 433 -11.49 -8.37 0.06
C GLY A 433 -12.44 -8.12 1.23
N SER A 434 -13.73 -8.07 0.93
CA SER A 434 -14.73 -7.72 1.93
C SER A 434 -14.69 -8.65 3.15
N THR A 435 -14.24 -8.12 4.29
CA THR A 435 -14.50 -8.68 5.62
C THR A 435 -15.85 -8.17 6.12
N THR A 436 -16.53 -8.97 6.94
CA THR A 436 -17.93 -8.77 7.33
C THR A 436 -18.24 -7.37 7.88
N PRO A 437 -19.44 -6.81 7.60
CA PRO A 437 -20.55 -7.40 6.85
C PRO A 437 -20.46 -7.14 5.33
N THR A 438 -20.68 -8.21 4.56
CA THR A 438 -20.61 -8.23 3.10
C THR A 438 -21.92 -8.75 2.55
N LYS A 439 -22.31 -8.34 1.34
CA LYS A 439 -23.45 -8.93 0.64
C LYS A 439 -22.95 -9.77 -0.52
N LYS A 440 -23.41 -11.02 -0.57
CA LYS A 440 -23.17 -11.92 -1.68
C LYS A 440 -23.99 -11.47 -2.90
N LEU A 441 -23.31 -11.29 -4.03
CA LEU A 441 -23.95 -11.11 -5.33
C LEU A 441 -24.27 -12.47 -5.94
N SER A 442 -25.41 -12.56 -6.65
CA SER A 442 -25.74 -13.73 -7.47
C SER A 442 -24.74 -13.89 -8.62
N ALA A 443 -24.73 -15.05 -9.28
CA ALA A 443 -23.87 -15.26 -10.46
C ALA A 443 -24.20 -14.26 -11.59
N ILE A 444 -25.48 -13.92 -11.76
CA ILE A 444 -25.92 -12.90 -12.73
C ILE A 444 -25.43 -11.52 -12.29
N GLY A 445 -25.62 -11.15 -11.01
CA GLY A 445 -25.16 -9.86 -10.47
C GLY A 445 -23.64 -9.71 -10.57
N THR A 446 -22.88 -10.79 -10.37
CA THR A 446 -21.43 -10.83 -10.55
C THR A 446 -21.03 -10.55 -12.00
N LYS A 447 -21.68 -11.21 -12.96
CA LYS A 447 -21.44 -10.98 -14.39
C LYS A 447 -21.83 -9.58 -14.84
N LEU A 448 -22.95 -9.05 -14.36
CA LEU A 448 -23.38 -7.68 -14.65
C LEU A 448 -22.38 -6.67 -14.10
N LEU A 449 -21.93 -6.84 -12.86
CA LEU A 449 -20.94 -5.95 -12.26
C LEU A 449 -19.65 -5.89 -13.08
N PHE A 450 -19.02 -7.04 -13.35
CA PHE A 450 -17.77 -7.06 -14.10
C PHE A 450 -17.95 -6.77 -15.58
N GLY A 451 -19.11 -7.08 -16.16
CA GLY A 451 -19.47 -6.68 -17.52
C GLY A 451 -19.56 -5.15 -17.65
N THR A 452 -20.26 -4.49 -16.72
CA THR A 452 -20.35 -3.02 -16.69
C THR A 452 -18.97 -2.38 -16.49
N LEU A 453 -18.17 -2.87 -15.53
CA LEU A 453 -16.81 -2.35 -15.33
C LEU A 453 -15.92 -2.56 -16.56
N CYS A 454 -16.03 -3.71 -17.23
CA CYS A 454 -15.31 -3.99 -18.47
C CYS A 454 -15.70 -3.02 -19.58
N LEU A 455 -17.00 -2.75 -19.75
CA LEU A 455 -17.51 -1.80 -20.73
C LEU A 455 -17.06 -0.37 -20.43
N LEU A 456 -17.03 0.04 -19.16
CA LEU A 456 -16.53 1.36 -18.76
C LEU A 456 -15.05 1.53 -19.11
N HIS A 457 -14.20 0.55 -18.79
CA HIS A 457 -12.79 0.57 -19.19
C HIS A 457 -12.62 0.59 -20.71
N PHE A 458 -13.41 -0.20 -21.44
CA PHE A 458 -13.37 -0.22 -22.90
C PHE A 458 -13.79 1.12 -23.49
N ALA A 459 -14.87 1.74 -23.00
CA ALA A 459 -15.34 3.04 -23.47
C ALA A 459 -14.28 4.13 -23.22
N ILE A 460 -13.67 4.16 -22.03
CA ILE A 460 -12.59 5.09 -21.71
C ILE A 460 -11.39 4.88 -22.64
N LEU A 461 -10.97 3.63 -22.84
CA LEU A 461 -9.87 3.31 -23.76
C LEU A 461 -10.18 3.77 -25.19
N TRP A 462 -11.41 3.53 -25.66
CA TRP A 462 -11.84 3.91 -27.00
C TRP A 462 -11.82 5.43 -27.19
N ILE A 463 -12.38 6.19 -26.25
CA ILE A 463 -12.37 7.66 -26.29
C ILE A 463 -10.92 8.18 -26.24
N TYR A 464 -10.05 7.56 -25.43
CA TYR A 464 -8.64 7.93 -25.35
C TYR A 464 -7.91 7.71 -26.67
N LEU A 465 -8.12 6.56 -27.32
CA LEU A 465 -7.50 6.26 -28.61
C LEU A 465 -8.01 7.18 -29.72
N GLY A 466 -9.29 7.56 -29.70
CA GLY A 466 -9.86 8.52 -30.65
C GLY A 466 -9.45 9.98 -30.43
N SER A 467 -8.64 10.28 -29.41
CA SER A 467 -8.08 11.62 -29.17
C SER A 467 -6.70 11.85 -29.80
N PHE A 468 -6.16 10.81 -30.45
CA PHE A 468 -4.99 10.85 -31.34
C PHE A 468 -5.45 10.69 -32.79
#